data_AF-A0A2G9P344-F1
#
_entry.id   AF-A0A2G9P344-F1
#
_cell.length_a   1.000
_cell.length_b   1.000
_cell.length_c   1.000
_cell.angle_alpha   90.00
_cell.angle_beta   90.00
_cell.angle_gamma   90.00
#
_symmetry.space_group_name_H-M   'P 1'
#
loop_
_entity.id
_entity.type
_entity.pdbx_description
1 polymer ?
#
loop_
_entity_poly.entity_id
_entity_poly.type
_entity_poly.pdbx_seq_one_letter_code
_entity_poly.pdbx_strand_id
1 'polypeptide(L)'
;MPQTKPIVSVENVVASASVDQKMDLNEITRTFPDVEYHPDQFPGLVFRLKSPKTATLIFTSGKMVCTGSKSEEMARKAVKTVVQKLRKGGIKVKKDATVEIQNIVASINLGGKIHLEQAARTLPRSMYEPEQFPGLIHRMLDPKTVILLFSSGKLVCTGAKKEPDVYRSVNNLHALLEEKNLMIYD
;
A
#
# COMPACT_ATOMS: atom_id res chain seq x y z
N MET A 1 -23.32 17.38 -7.00
CA MET A 1 -22.54 16.19 -7.45
C MET A 1 -21.22 16.72 -7.99
N PRO A 2 -20.09 16.01 -7.81
CA PRO A 2 -18.81 16.47 -8.34
C PRO A 2 -18.84 16.66 -9.86
N GLN A 3 -18.15 17.68 -10.37
CA GLN A 3 -18.08 18.00 -11.81
C GLN A 3 -17.32 16.92 -12.58
N THR A 4 -16.38 16.25 -11.94
CA THR A 4 -15.52 15.21 -12.53
C THR A 4 -15.63 13.88 -11.77
N LYS A 5 -15.13 12.80 -12.37
CA LYS A 5 -14.98 11.50 -11.71
C LYS A 5 -13.51 11.27 -11.34
N PRO A 6 -13.19 10.92 -10.09
CA PRO A 6 -11.82 10.58 -9.71
C PRO A 6 -11.30 9.39 -10.51
N ILE A 7 -10.09 9.53 -11.06
CA ILE A 7 -9.34 8.41 -11.65
C ILE A 7 -8.43 7.86 -10.56
N VAL A 8 -8.66 6.62 -10.14
CA VAL A 8 -7.92 5.96 -9.05
C VAL A 8 -7.04 4.86 -9.62
N SER A 9 -5.78 4.81 -9.19
CA SER A 9 -4.82 3.77 -9.55
C SER A 9 -4.16 3.22 -8.28
N VAL A 10 -4.27 1.92 -8.03
CA VAL A 10 -3.57 1.26 -6.92
C VAL A 10 -2.10 1.12 -7.28
N GLU A 11 -1.24 1.77 -6.50
CA GLU A 11 0.20 1.80 -6.74
C GLU A 11 0.93 0.70 -5.97
N ASN A 12 0.46 0.38 -4.75
CA ASN A 12 1.07 -0.64 -3.92
C ASN A 12 0.09 -1.24 -2.92
N VAL A 13 0.21 -2.54 -2.71
CA VAL A 13 -0.47 -3.30 -1.65
C VAL A 13 0.59 -3.98 -0.81
N VAL A 14 0.51 -3.75 0.50
CA VAL A 14 1.36 -4.40 1.51
C VAL A 14 0.52 -5.44 2.21
N ALA A 15 0.99 -6.68 2.20
CA ALA A 15 0.36 -7.80 2.89
C ALA A 15 1.34 -8.41 3.89
N SER A 16 0.87 -8.71 5.09
CA SER A 16 1.57 -9.61 6.00
C SER A 16 1.08 -11.02 5.78
N ALA A 17 1.94 -12.00 6.00
CA ALA A 17 1.53 -13.39 6.06
C ALA A 17 2.30 -14.17 7.13
N SER A 18 1.80 -15.36 7.47
CA SER A 18 2.49 -16.28 8.37
C SER A 18 2.24 -17.71 7.94
N VAL A 19 3.30 -18.53 7.98
CA VAL A 19 3.20 -20.00 7.85
C VAL A 19 3.14 -20.71 9.21
N ASP A 20 3.12 -19.95 10.31
CA ASP A 20 2.98 -20.46 11.69
C ASP A 20 4.01 -21.58 12.03
N GLN A 21 5.25 -21.36 11.60
CA GLN A 21 6.39 -22.23 11.90
C GLN A 21 7.70 -21.45 11.78
N LYS A 22 8.74 -21.89 12.49
CA LYS A 22 10.09 -21.36 12.26
C LYS A 22 10.60 -21.73 10.87
N MET A 23 11.38 -20.83 10.28
CA MET A 23 12.03 -20.99 8.98
C MET A 23 13.54 -20.85 9.16
N ASP A 24 14.30 -21.82 8.64
CA ASP A 24 15.76 -21.70 8.56
C ASP A 24 16.12 -20.86 7.33
N LEU A 25 16.46 -19.59 7.56
CA LEU A 25 16.79 -18.67 6.46
C LEU A 25 18.11 -19.05 5.78
N ASN A 26 19.06 -19.68 6.49
CA ASN A 26 20.32 -20.14 5.90
C ASN A 26 20.07 -21.32 4.95
N GLU A 27 19.18 -22.24 5.34
CA GLU A 27 18.75 -23.33 4.46
C GLU A 27 18.11 -22.77 3.17
N ILE A 28 17.18 -21.82 3.32
CA ILE A 28 16.52 -21.17 2.16
C ILE A 28 17.56 -20.49 1.25
N THR A 29 18.52 -19.75 1.79
CA THR A 29 19.56 -19.09 0.99
C THR A 29 20.43 -20.09 0.22
N ARG A 30 20.77 -21.24 0.81
CA ARG A 30 21.52 -22.30 0.11
C ARG A 30 20.71 -22.92 -1.03
N THR A 31 19.40 -23.09 -0.84
CA THR A 31 18.49 -23.67 -1.84
C THR A 31 18.14 -22.69 -2.97
N PHE A 32 18.01 -21.41 -2.67
CA PHE A 32 17.59 -20.37 -3.61
C PHE A 32 18.69 -19.31 -3.76
N PRO A 33 19.59 -19.42 -4.74
CA PRO A 33 20.73 -18.50 -4.88
C PRO A 33 20.31 -17.06 -5.23
N ASP A 34 19.11 -16.85 -5.77
CA ASP A 34 18.58 -15.54 -6.15
C ASP A 34 17.97 -14.75 -4.96
N VAL A 35 18.02 -15.27 -3.74
CA VAL A 35 17.50 -14.57 -2.55
C VAL A 35 18.60 -13.78 -1.84
N GLU A 36 18.24 -12.63 -1.28
CA GLU A 36 19.17 -11.76 -0.56
C GLU A 36 18.97 -11.97 0.95
N TYR A 37 20.02 -12.38 1.68
CA TYR A 37 19.97 -12.52 3.14
C TYR A 37 21.29 -12.05 3.78
N HIS A 38 21.23 -10.92 4.47
CA HIS A 38 22.35 -10.29 5.16
C HIS A 38 21.92 -9.95 6.60
N PRO A 39 21.93 -10.92 7.53
CA PRO A 39 21.37 -10.75 8.88
C PRO A 39 21.97 -9.61 9.69
N ASP A 40 23.24 -9.26 9.43
CA ASP A 40 23.93 -8.13 10.08
C ASP A 40 23.36 -6.76 9.66
N GLN A 41 22.69 -6.69 8.49
CA GLN A 41 22.06 -5.47 7.98
C GLN A 41 20.54 -5.49 8.15
N PHE A 42 19.91 -6.64 7.90
CA PHE A 42 18.47 -6.80 7.97
C PHE A 42 18.08 -8.24 8.38
N PRO A 43 17.21 -8.43 9.40
CA PRO A 43 16.92 -9.76 9.97
C PRO A 43 16.04 -10.67 9.09
N GLY A 44 15.56 -10.18 7.94
CA GLY A 44 14.72 -10.95 7.02
C GLY A 44 15.44 -11.31 5.72
N LEU A 45 15.05 -12.42 5.12
CA LEU A 45 15.45 -12.81 3.77
C LEU A 45 14.53 -12.14 2.75
N VAL A 46 15.07 -11.60 1.67
CA VAL A 46 14.32 -10.97 0.58
C VAL A 46 14.14 -11.96 -0.57
N PHE A 47 12.91 -12.38 -0.81
CA PHE A 47 12.54 -13.25 -1.93
C PHE A 47 11.81 -12.44 -3.00
N ARG A 48 12.38 -12.34 -4.22
CA ARG A 48 11.79 -11.55 -5.31
C ARG A 48 11.12 -12.45 -6.35
N LEU A 49 9.91 -12.08 -6.77
CA LEU A 49 9.23 -12.67 -7.93
C LEU A 49 9.31 -11.73 -9.13
N LYS A 50 9.50 -12.28 -10.34
CA LYS A 50 9.51 -11.51 -11.60
C LYS A 50 8.10 -11.15 -12.09
N SER A 51 7.14 -12.06 -11.92
CA SER A 51 5.74 -11.86 -12.33
C SER A 51 4.78 -12.53 -11.34
N PRO A 52 3.93 -11.76 -10.63
CA PRO A 52 3.96 -10.29 -10.53
C PRO A 52 5.27 -9.82 -9.87
N LYS A 53 5.78 -8.65 -10.28
CA LYS A 53 7.00 -8.06 -9.72
C LYS A 53 6.77 -7.69 -8.25
N THR A 54 7.22 -8.53 -7.33
CA THR A 54 6.94 -8.41 -5.89
C THR A 54 8.16 -8.81 -5.08
N ALA A 55 8.26 -8.27 -3.87
CA ALA A 55 9.25 -8.67 -2.88
C ALA A 55 8.54 -9.20 -1.64
N THR A 56 8.91 -10.41 -1.22
CA THR A 56 8.43 -11.05 0.00
C THR A 56 9.61 -11.17 0.96
N LEU A 57 9.54 -10.42 2.06
CA LEU A 57 10.44 -10.55 3.19
C LEU A 57 10.02 -11.77 4.00
N ILE A 58 10.94 -12.65 4.36
CA ILE A 58 10.69 -13.86 5.15
C ILE A 58 11.55 -13.78 6.41
N PHE A 59 10.94 -13.94 7.58
CA PHE A 59 11.64 -13.90 8.87
C PHE A 59 11.76 -15.32 9.45
N THR A 60 12.74 -15.51 10.34
CA THR A 60 12.98 -16.79 11.06
C THR A 60 11.74 -17.28 11.81
N SER A 61 10.84 -16.37 12.21
CA SER A 61 9.56 -16.69 12.84
C SER A 61 8.51 -17.30 11.91
N GLY A 62 8.75 -17.33 10.60
CA GLY A 62 7.76 -17.70 9.59
C GLY A 62 6.79 -16.59 9.21
N LYS A 63 6.91 -15.41 9.84
CA LYS A 63 6.24 -14.20 9.36
C LYS A 63 6.82 -13.80 8.01
N MET A 64 5.96 -13.23 7.18
CA MET A 64 6.30 -12.73 5.85
C MET A 64 5.67 -11.35 5.66
N VAL A 65 6.34 -10.50 4.89
CA VAL A 65 5.80 -9.21 4.43
C VAL A 65 5.98 -9.13 2.91
N CYS A 66 4.87 -9.06 2.18
CA CYS A 66 4.85 -8.94 0.73
C CYS A 66 4.51 -7.50 0.33
N THR A 67 5.27 -6.94 -0.61
CA THR A 67 5.05 -5.60 -1.17
C THR A 67 5.36 -5.56 -2.67
N GLY A 68 4.91 -4.51 -3.35
CA GLY A 68 5.06 -4.29 -4.80
C GLY A 68 3.87 -4.78 -5.63
N SER A 69 2.85 -5.36 -5.00
CA SER A 69 1.63 -5.81 -5.67
C SER A 69 0.71 -4.62 -5.97
N LYS A 70 -0.04 -4.66 -7.07
CA LYS A 70 -1.02 -3.62 -7.44
C LYS A 70 -2.48 -3.99 -7.13
N SER A 71 -2.71 -5.10 -6.42
CA SER A 71 -4.05 -5.51 -5.95
C SER A 71 -3.92 -6.48 -4.79
N GLU A 72 -4.99 -6.61 -4.01
CA GLU A 72 -5.07 -7.56 -2.89
C GLU A 72 -4.91 -9.01 -3.38
N GLU A 73 -5.54 -9.34 -4.51
CA GLU A 73 -5.45 -10.67 -5.11
C GLU A 73 -4.00 -11.00 -5.52
N MET A 74 -3.31 -10.06 -6.17
CA MET A 74 -1.90 -10.24 -6.56
C MET A 74 -1.00 -10.42 -5.35
N ALA A 75 -1.22 -9.69 -4.24
CA ALA A 75 -0.45 -9.85 -3.02
C ALA A 75 -0.65 -11.25 -2.41
N ARG A 76 -1.91 -11.73 -2.33
CA ARG A 76 -2.23 -13.08 -1.85
C ARG A 76 -1.61 -14.16 -2.73
N LYS A 77 -1.69 -13.98 -4.06
CA LYS A 77 -1.08 -14.90 -5.04
C LYS A 77 0.43 -14.92 -4.91
N ALA A 78 1.09 -13.77 -4.76
CA ALA A 78 2.55 -13.67 -4.61
C ALA A 78 3.04 -14.44 -3.38
N VAL A 79 2.41 -14.25 -2.22
CA VAL A 79 2.75 -15.02 -1.00
C VAL A 79 2.56 -16.52 -1.23
N LYS A 80 1.42 -16.93 -1.81
CA LYS A 80 1.16 -18.35 -2.12
C LYS A 80 2.22 -18.93 -3.06
N THR A 81 2.63 -18.18 -4.09
CA THR A 81 3.67 -18.59 -5.02
C THR A 81 5.03 -18.74 -4.33
N VAL A 82 5.40 -17.83 -3.42
CA VAL A 82 6.63 -17.96 -2.63
C VAL A 82 6.60 -19.22 -1.78
N VAL A 83 5.53 -19.48 -1.03
CA VAL A 83 5.38 -20.70 -0.23
C VAL A 83 5.47 -21.97 -1.10
N GLN A 84 4.83 -21.98 -2.26
CA GLN A 84 4.91 -23.10 -3.20
C GLN A 84 6.32 -23.30 -3.75
N LYS A 85 7.05 -22.23 -4.06
CA LYS A 85 8.45 -22.32 -4.49
C LYS A 85 9.32 -22.91 -3.40
N LEU A 86 9.18 -22.45 -2.15
CA LEU A 86 9.91 -23.00 -0.99
C LEU A 86 9.68 -24.51 -0.86
N ARG A 87 8.41 -24.96 -0.90
CA ARG A 87 8.07 -26.40 -0.85
C ARG A 87 8.70 -27.19 -2.00
N LYS A 88 8.64 -26.66 -3.23
CA LYS A 88 9.24 -27.30 -4.41
C LYS A 88 10.77 -27.38 -4.33
N GLY A 89 11.41 -26.43 -3.65
CA GLY A 89 12.85 -26.45 -3.38
C GLY A 89 13.25 -27.38 -2.23
N GLY A 90 12.32 -28.12 -1.62
CA GLY A 90 12.59 -29.04 -0.51
C GLY A 90 12.48 -28.42 0.88
N ILE A 91 12.18 -27.12 0.99
CA ILE A 91 11.97 -26.46 2.29
C ILE A 91 10.64 -26.93 2.89
N LYS A 92 10.70 -27.50 4.10
CA LYS A 92 9.54 -28.09 4.78
C LYS A 92 8.60 -27.01 5.33
N VAL A 93 7.59 -26.63 4.56
CA VAL A 93 6.51 -25.71 4.99
C VAL A 93 5.21 -26.48 5.20
N LYS A 94 4.83 -26.68 6.47
CA LYS A 94 3.70 -27.54 6.91
C LYS A 94 2.32 -26.96 6.56
N LYS A 95 2.12 -25.67 6.77
CA LYS A 95 0.83 -24.98 6.61
C LYS A 95 0.87 -24.04 5.42
N ASP A 96 -0.28 -23.76 4.83
CA ASP A 96 -0.43 -22.63 3.91
C ASP A 96 -0.30 -21.31 4.67
N ALA A 97 0.12 -20.26 3.97
CA ALA A 97 0.26 -18.95 4.58
C ALA A 97 -1.11 -18.29 4.78
N THR A 98 -1.38 -17.82 6.00
CA THR A 98 -2.50 -16.92 6.28
C THR A 98 -2.09 -15.51 5.88
N VAL A 99 -2.83 -14.86 4.97
CA VAL A 99 -2.49 -13.55 4.41
C VAL A 99 -3.49 -12.47 4.87
N GLU A 100 -2.98 -11.37 5.38
CA GLU A 100 -3.74 -10.17 5.77
C GLU A 100 -3.19 -8.94 5.05
N ILE A 101 -4.08 -8.13 4.46
CA ILE A 101 -3.71 -6.85 3.86
C ILE A 101 -3.50 -5.82 4.97
N GLN A 102 -2.33 -5.20 4.97
CA GLN A 102 -1.94 -4.22 5.98
C GLN A 102 -2.08 -2.79 5.49
N ASN A 103 -1.84 -2.54 4.21
CA ASN A 103 -1.95 -1.21 3.63
C ASN A 103 -2.17 -1.27 2.11
N ILE A 104 -2.93 -0.30 1.60
CA ILE A 104 -3.11 -0.02 0.19
C ILE A 104 -2.71 1.44 -0.03
N VAL A 105 -1.87 1.67 -1.03
CA VAL A 105 -1.47 2.99 -1.51
C VAL A 105 -2.04 3.18 -2.90
N ALA A 106 -2.77 4.26 -3.10
CA ALA A 106 -3.35 4.62 -4.39
C ALA A 106 -3.00 6.06 -4.77
N SER A 107 -2.75 6.27 -6.06
CA SER A 107 -2.69 7.59 -6.67
C SER A 107 -4.05 7.94 -7.27
N ILE A 108 -4.41 9.23 -7.21
CA ILE A 108 -5.70 9.72 -7.69
C ILE A 108 -5.50 10.99 -8.49
N ASN A 109 -6.30 11.16 -9.54
CA ASN A 109 -6.49 12.44 -10.21
C ASN A 109 -7.96 12.86 -10.13
N LEU A 110 -8.24 14.02 -9.53
CA LEU A 110 -9.59 14.57 -9.43
C LEU A 110 -10.05 15.29 -10.71
N GLY A 111 -9.14 15.64 -11.64
CA GLY A 111 -9.51 16.31 -12.90
C GLY A 111 -9.77 17.82 -12.78
N GLY A 112 -9.40 18.44 -11.66
CA GLY A 112 -9.43 19.89 -11.43
C GLY A 112 -8.39 20.27 -10.38
N LYS A 113 -8.01 21.55 -10.28
CA LYS A 113 -7.01 22.03 -9.29
C LYS A 113 -7.67 22.23 -7.91
N ILE A 114 -6.87 22.34 -6.86
CA ILE A 114 -7.33 22.50 -5.47
C ILE A 114 -6.73 23.78 -4.88
N HIS A 115 -7.57 24.62 -4.25
CA HIS A 115 -7.12 25.73 -3.40
C HIS A 115 -6.58 25.20 -2.06
N LEU A 116 -5.28 24.85 -2.00
CA LEU A 116 -4.68 24.21 -0.81
C LEU A 116 -4.75 25.10 0.44
N GLU A 117 -4.49 26.39 0.34
CA GLU A 117 -4.52 27.32 1.48
C GLU A 117 -5.93 27.41 2.07
N GLN A 118 -6.95 27.48 1.21
CA GLN A 118 -8.35 27.52 1.65
C GLN A 118 -8.80 26.16 2.17
N ALA A 119 -8.38 25.07 1.54
CA ALA A 119 -8.65 23.72 2.00
C ALA A 119 -8.05 23.47 3.39
N ALA A 120 -6.84 23.94 3.68
CA ALA A 120 -6.21 23.82 4.99
C ALA A 120 -7.02 24.49 6.10
N ARG A 121 -7.62 25.66 5.80
CA ARG A 121 -8.46 26.40 6.76
C ARG A 121 -9.85 25.80 6.93
N THR A 122 -10.37 25.12 5.91
CA THR A 122 -11.78 24.70 5.86
C THR A 122 -11.97 23.21 6.18
N LEU A 123 -11.01 22.37 5.84
CA LEU A 123 -11.11 20.92 6.03
C LEU A 123 -10.62 20.54 7.44
N PRO A 124 -11.43 19.80 8.22
CA PRO A 124 -10.99 19.34 9.53
C PRO A 124 -9.83 18.35 9.41
N ARG A 125 -8.98 18.28 10.44
CA ARG A 125 -7.86 17.32 10.52
C ARG A 125 -6.93 17.38 9.29
N SER A 126 -6.68 18.62 8.85
CA SER A 126 -5.78 18.92 7.74
C SER A 126 -4.56 19.67 8.25
N MET A 127 -3.41 19.39 7.65
CA MET A 127 -2.14 20.06 7.93
C MET A 127 -1.49 20.46 6.61
N TYR A 128 -1.11 21.72 6.47
CA TYR A 128 -0.45 22.22 5.27
C TYR A 128 0.66 23.18 5.69
N GLU A 129 1.89 22.71 5.52
CA GLU A 129 3.13 23.43 5.84
C GLU A 129 4.01 23.40 4.59
N PRO A 130 3.77 24.27 3.59
CA PRO A 130 4.39 24.17 2.26
C PRO A 130 5.92 24.24 2.27
N GLU A 131 6.52 24.88 3.28
CA GLU A 131 7.97 24.91 3.47
C GLU A 131 8.56 23.54 3.87
N GLN A 132 7.75 22.69 4.51
CA GLN A 132 8.15 21.35 4.95
C GLN A 132 7.72 20.27 3.97
N PHE A 133 6.51 20.40 3.41
CA PHE A 133 5.93 19.44 2.48
C PHE A 133 4.94 20.14 1.52
N PRO A 134 5.06 19.96 0.20
CA PRO A 134 4.27 20.70 -0.79
C PRO A 134 2.77 20.33 -0.86
N GLY A 135 2.33 19.29 -0.16
CA GLY A 135 0.95 18.84 -0.17
C GLY A 135 0.23 19.10 1.17
N LEU A 136 -1.10 19.16 1.12
CA LEU A 136 -1.94 19.15 2.32
C LEU A 136 -2.15 17.71 2.78
N ILE A 137 -1.93 17.43 4.06
CA ILE A 137 -2.16 16.13 4.69
C ILE A 137 -3.53 16.13 5.35
N HIS A 138 -4.48 15.38 4.80
CA HIS A 138 -5.83 15.23 5.33
C HIS A 138 -6.02 13.86 5.98
N ARG A 139 -6.52 13.84 7.23
CA ARG A 139 -6.76 12.59 7.96
C ARG A 139 -8.27 12.31 8.09
N MET A 140 -8.70 11.21 7.47
CA MET A 140 -10.06 10.70 7.58
C MET A 140 -10.17 9.67 8.71
N LEU A 141 -11.32 9.68 9.41
CA LEU A 141 -11.59 8.70 10.47
C LEU A 141 -12.31 7.45 9.95
N ASP A 142 -13.24 7.63 9.00
CA ASP A 142 -13.98 6.54 8.38
C ASP A 142 -14.15 6.76 6.86
N PRO A 143 -13.53 5.91 6.02
CA PRO A 143 -12.50 4.92 6.39
C PRO A 143 -11.27 5.60 7.03
N LYS A 144 -10.54 4.88 7.88
CA LYS A 144 -9.32 5.40 8.50
C LYS A 144 -8.20 5.48 7.46
N THR A 145 -8.05 6.64 6.83
CA THR A 145 -7.07 6.89 5.76
C THR A 145 -6.37 8.23 5.94
N VAL A 146 -5.22 8.37 5.31
CA VAL A 146 -4.49 9.62 5.13
C VAL A 146 -4.45 9.92 3.65
N ILE A 147 -4.87 11.12 3.26
CA ILE A 147 -4.85 11.58 1.89
C ILE A 147 -3.92 12.79 1.80
N LEU A 148 -2.95 12.71 0.90
CA LEU A 148 -2.08 13.83 0.53
C LEU A 148 -2.72 14.52 -0.67
N LEU A 149 -3.02 15.81 -0.55
CA LEU A 149 -3.63 16.61 -1.61
C LEU A 149 -2.57 17.54 -2.20
N PHE A 150 -2.54 17.66 -3.52
CA PHE A 150 -1.67 18.60 -4.23
C PHE A 150 -2.51 19.62 -5.00
N SER A 151 -1.98 20.84 -5.18
CA SER A 151 -2.67 21.93 -5.89
C SER A 151 -3.09 21.54 -7.31
N SER A 152 -2.36 20.62 -7.94
CA SER A 152 -2.67 20.05 -9.25
C SER A 152 -3.95 19.21 -9.34
N GLY A 153 -4.60 18.87 -8.22
CA GLY A 153 -5.72 17.92 -8.19
C GLY A 153 -5.33 16.46 -8.06
N LYS A 154 -4.02 16.17 -8.06
CA LYS A 154 -3.50 14.84 -7.76
C LYS A 154 -3.59 14.59 -6.27
N LEU A 155 -3.90 13.34 -5.90
CA LEU A 155 -3.90 12.88 -4.52
C LEU A 155 -3.09 11.59 -4.37
N VAL A 156 -2.65 11.32 -3.14
CA VAL A 156 -2.17 10.01 -2.71
C VAL A 156 -2.99 9.57 -1.50
N CYS A 157 -3.69 8.44 -1.59
CA CYS A 157 -4.45 7.85 -0.51
C CYS A 157 -3.68 6.66 0.08
N THR A 158 -3.53 6.61 1.40
CA THR A 158 -2.92 5.48 2.12
C THR A 158 -3.62 5.19 3.45
N GLY A 159 -3.36 4.02 4.04
CA GLY A 159 -3.90 3.55 5.31
C GLY A 159 -5.08 2.59 5.18
N ALA A 160 -5.67 2.48 3.98
CA ALA A 160 -6.77 1.54 3.74
C ALA A 160 -6.27 0.09 3.75
N LYS A 161 -7.10 -0.82 4.29
CA LYS A 161 -6.84 -2.28 4.25
C LYS A 161 -7.69 -3.02 3.21
N LYS A 162 -8.67 -2.34 2.61
CA LYS A 162 -9.57 -2.87 1.60
C LYS A 162 -9.65 -1.87 0.46
N GLU A 163 -9.62 -2.34 -0.77
CA GLU A 163 -9.68 -1.47 -1.95
C GLU A 163 -10.96 -0.60 -2.00
N PRO A 164 -12.17 -1.10 -1.64
CA PRO A 164 -13.36 -0.27 -1.53
C PRO A 164 -13.24 0.94 -0.58
N ASP A 165 -12.43 0.83 0.47
CA ASP A 165 -12.20 1.94 1.41
C ASP A 165 -11.35 3.05 0.78
N VAL A 166 -10.49 2.75 -0.20
CA VAL A 166 -9.80 3.78 -0.99
C VAL A 166 -10.82 4.60 -1.76
N TYR A 167 -11.69 3.95 -2.53
CA TYR A 167 -12.72 4.64 -3.32
C TYR A 167 -13.67 5.44 -2.44
N ARG A 168 -14.12 4.88 -1.30
CA ARG A 168 -14.97 5.61 -0.34
C ARG A 168 -14.27 6.86 0.19
N SER A 169 -13.00 6.75 0.59
CA SER A 169 -12.22 7.89 1.10
C SER A 169 -12.09 9.01 0.05
N VAL A 170 -11.74 8.63 -1.18
CA VAL A 170 -11.55 9.56 -2.30
C VAL A 170 -12.86 10.25 -2.68
N ASN A 171 -13.95 9.50 -2.80
CA ASN A 171 -15.25 10.06 -3.16
C ASN A 171 -15.80 11.00 -2.08
N ASN A 172 -15.65 10.65 -0.80
CA ASN A 172 -16.04 11.51 0.30
C ASN A 172 -15.24 12.82 0.31
N LEU A 173 -13.92 12.74 0.13
CA LEU A 173 -13.08 13.94 0.06
C LEU A 173 -13.43 14.80 -1.16
N HIS A 174 -13.63 14.19 -2.33
CA HIS A 174 -13.97 14.93 -3.55
C HIS A 174 -15.30 15.67 -3.41
N ALA A 175 -16.33 15.00 -2.88
CA ALA A 175 -17.62 15.63 -2.60
C ALA A 175 -17.49 16.81 -1.62
N LEU A 176 -16.64 16.67 -0.59
CA LEU A 176 -16.40 17.72 0.40
C LEU A 176 -15.65 18.93 -0.19
N LEU A 177 -14.68 18.69 -1.07
CA LEU A 177 -13.96 19.76 -1.78
C LEU A 177 -14.91 20.57 -2.66
N GLU A 178 -15.81 19.88 -3.36
CA GLU A 178 -16.83 20.48 -4.24
C GLU A 178 -17.88 21.27 -3.44
N GLU A 179 -18.43 20.69 -2.38
CA GLU A 179 -19.40 21.36 -1.49
C GLU A 179 -18.85 22.66 -0.91
N LYS A 180 -17.55 22.70 -0.64
CA LYS A 180 -16.85 23.85 -0.07
C LYS A 180 -16.25 24.80 -1.10
N ASN A 181 -16.51 24.57 -2.40
CA ASN A 181 -15.96 25.35 -3.51
C ASN A 181 -14.41 25.46 -3.46
N LEU A 182 -13.75 24.36 -3.12
CA LEU A 182 -12.29 24.27 -3.02
C LEU A 182 -11.63 23.74 -4.31
N MET A 183 -12.45 23.27 -5.25
CA MET A 183 -12.02 22.82 -6.57
C MET A 183 -12.03 23.98 -7.57
N ILE A 184 -11.07 23.97 -8.48
CA ILE A 184 -10.94 24.92 -9.59
C ILE A 184 -10.95 24.12 -10.89
N TYR A 185 -11.85 24.48 -11.78
CA TYR A 185 -11.95 23.90 -13.12
C TYR A 185 -11.58 24.99 -14.13
N ASP A 186 -10.83 24.59 -15.16
CA ASP A 186 -10.51 25.46 -16.30
C ASP A 186 -11.69 25.46 -17.29
#